data_AF-A0A4U0SPE8-F1
#
_entry.id   AF-A0A4U0SPE8-F1
#
_cell.length_a   1.000
_cell.length_b   1.000
_cell.length_c   1.000
_cell.angle_alpha   90.00
_cell.angle_beta   90.00
_cell.angle_gamma   90.00
#
_symmetry.space_group_name_H-M   'P 1'
#
loop_
_entity.id
_entity.type
_entity.pdbx_description
1 polymer ?
#
loop_
_entity_poly.entity_id
_entity_poly.type
_entity_poly.pdbx_seq_one_letter_code
_entity_poly.pdbx_strand_id
1 'polypeptide(L)'
;MTSTPLLISPPAGYERIGDGEHSEVFRRPGSRHCIQLFRPDTELTVERINTEYAYLRQAYSALPGLIPAQRLIAHHRHVHLATTVLVKEWVGVDASRPLNRVRAGGLAPGTAAQLEQFVAATRALLARVAVEEILLPDIIDIRFRNLALDTHGRLRLLDTNQLINTRALRALAPGQTLDITRRRIHAALLRRLMYLDAAFCGRTRAQLTSDPLYTRYLSPANFQTLFRGSTAAGEPCDRHRSPHRRAQYPVPPRPRLWHDKYPQDHPPKP
;
A
#
# COMPACT_ATOMS: atom_id res chain seq x y z
N MET A 1 -10.63 29.02 24.17
CA MET A 1 -11.63 27.96 24.44
C MET A 1 -11.51 26.93 23.31
N THR A 2 -10.91 25.77 23.57
CA THR A 2 -10.86 24.66 22.61
C THR A 2 -12.07 23.78 22.86
N SER A 3 -13.12 23.96 22.05
CA SER A 3 -14.24 23.02 22.01
C SER A 3 -13.73 21.68 21.51
N THR A 4 -13.94 20.62 22.30
CA THR A 4 -13.73 19.26 21.82
C THR A 4 -14.63 19.04 20.60
N PRO A 5 -14.08 18.66 19.43
CA PRO A 5 -14.89 18.46 18.24
C PRO A 5 -15.94 17.38 18.52
N LEU A 6 -17.20 17.67 18.20
CA LEU A 6 -18.29 16.68 18.29
C LEU A 6 -17.94 15.50 17.37
N LEU A 7 -17.71 14.36 18.01
CA LEU A 7 -17.42 13.10 17.32
C LEU A 7 -18.64 12.66 16.53
N ILE A 8 -18.46 12.45 15.22
CA ILE A 8 -19.51 11.87 14.38
C ILE A 8 -19.62 10.38 14.73
N SER A 9 -20.83 9.97 15.11
CA SER A 9 -21.17 8.54 15.24
C SER A 9 -21.67 7.99 13.90
N PRO A 10 -21.45 6.70 13.60
CA PRO A 10 -22.02 6.09 12.41
C PRO A 10 -23.56 6.13 12.48
N PRO A 11 -24.26 6.36 11.35
CA PRO A 11 -25.72 6.29 11.33
C PRO A 11 -26.25 4.90 11.73
N ALA A 12 -27.50 4.83 12.18
CA ALA A 12 -28.13 3.56 12.53
C ALA A 12 -28.09 2.54 11.37
N GLY A 13 -27.83 1.27 11.69
CA GLY A 13 -27.74 0.18 10.72
C GLY A 13 -26.40 0.06 9.99
N TYR A 14 -25.39 0.87 10.35
CA TYR A 14 -24.02 0.68 9.90
C TYR A 14 -23.25 -0.23 10.88
N GLU A 15 -22.47 -1.16 10.33
CA GLU A 15 -21.61 -2.07 11.08
C GLU A 15 -20.15 -1.71 10.85
N ARG A 16 -19.31 -1.80 11.90
CA ARG A 16 -17.87 -1.57 11.76
C ARG A 16 -17.23 -2.74 11.02
N ILE A 17 -16.57 -2.43 9.91
CA ILE A 17 -15.91 -3.41 9.03
C ILE A 17 -14.40 -3.21 8.95
N GLY A 18 -13.90 -2.09 9.46
CA GLY A 18 -12.48 -1.79 9.51
C GLY A 18 -12.15 -0.90 10.69
N ASP A 19 -11.01 -1.16 11.31
CA ASP A 19 -10.45 -0.35 12.39
C ASP A 19 -9.00 -0.03 12.03
N GLY A 20 -8.78 1.23 11.62
CA GLY A 20 -7.49 1.74 11.18
C GLY A 20 -6.92 2.73 12.18
N GLU A 21 -5.64 3.04 12.00
CA GLU A 21 -4.87 3.92 12.88
C GLU A 21 -5.50 5.31 13.06
N HIS A 22 -6.03 5.87 11.98
CA HIS A 22 -6.59 7.23 11.96
C HIS A 22 -8.11 7.28 11.85
N SER A 23 -8.77 6.14 11.71
CA SER A 23 -10.18 6.10 11.35
C SER A 23 -10.79 4.72 11.49
N GLU A 24 -12.10 4.69 11.69
CA GLU A 24 -12.91 3.49 11.61
C GLU A 24 -13.73 3.50 10.31
N VAL A 25 -13.94 2.32 9.73
CA VAL A 25 -14.72 2.14 8.50
C VAL A 25 -15.99 1.37 8.83
N PHE A 26 -17.12 1.90 8.40
CA PHE A 26 -18.43 1.33 8.63
C PHE A 26 -19.17 1.10 7.32
N ARG A 27 -20.02 0.07 7.30
CA ARG A 27 -20.85 -0.26 6.14
C ARG A 27 -22.20 -0.78 6.60
N ARG A 28 -23.25 -0.34 5.91
CA ARG A 28 -24.57 -0.96 6.00
C ARG A 28 -24.61 -2.23 5.14
N PRO A 29 -25.13 -3.38 5.63
CA PRO A 29 -25.32 -4.57 4.81
C PRO A 29 -26.04 -4.27 3.49
N GLY A 30 -25.56 -4.85 2.39
CA GLY A 30 -26.09 -4.61 1.04
C GLY A 30 -25.69 -3.28 0.39
N SER A 31 -25.13 -2.33 1.13
CA SER A 31 -24.68 -1.04 0.57
C SER A 31 -23.50 -1.20 -0.40
N ARG A 32 -23.51 -0.45 -1.49
CA ARG A 32 -22.37 -0.28 -2.41
C ARG A 32 -21.32 0.71 -1.90
N HIS A 33 -21.59 1.36 -0.77
CA HIS A 33 -20.71 2.35 -0.17
C HIS A 33 -20.40 2.00 1.28
N CYS A 34 -19.22 2.38 1.73
CA CYS A 34 -18.85 2.46 3.14
C CYS A 34 -18.57 3.93 3.51
N ILE A 35 -18.60 4.20 4.81
CA ILE A 35 -18.20 5.48 5.38
C ILE A 35 -16.95 5.26 6.22
N GLN A 36 -16.05 6.23 6.20
CA GLN A 36 -14.86 6.28 7.05
C GLN A 36 -14.98 7.51 7.94
N LEU A 37 -14.90 7.28 9.25
CA LEU A 37 -14.98 8.29 10.30
C LEU A 37 -13.60 8.42 10.94
N PHE A 38 -13.10 9.64 11.05
CA PHE A 38 -11.73 9.89 11.50
C PHE A 38 -11.66 10.10 13.01
N ARG A 39 -10.59 9.59 13.62
CA ARG A 39 -10.34 9.73 15.05
C ARG A 39 -9.92 11.18 15.38
N PRO A 40 -10.21 11.72 16.58
CA PRO A 40 -9.87 13.09 16.96
C PRO A 40 -8.38 13.41 16.93
N ASP A 41 -7.54 12.41 17.19
CA ASP A 41 -6.09 12.49 17.31
C ASP A 41 -5.37 12.25 15.98
N THR A 42 -6.10 12.12 14.87
CA THR A 42 -5.50 11.96 13.55
C THR A 42 -4.68 13.19 13.15
N GLU A 43 -3.47 12.94 12.65
CA GLU A 43 -2.65 13.98 12.02
C GLU A 43 -3.11 14.33 10.60
N LEU A 44 -4.08 13.60 10.04
CA LEU A 44 -4.61 13.82 8.71
C LEU A 44 -5.52 15.06 8.67
N THR A 45 -5.46 15.81 7.57
CA THR A 45 -6.29 16.99 7.34
C THR A 45 -7.24 16.79 6.16
N VAL A 46 -8.32 17.58 6.11
CA VAL A 46 -9.26 17.61 4.96
C VAL A 46 -8.53 17.88 3.64
N GLU A 47 -7.58 18.81 3.67
CA GLU A 47 -6.74 19.13 2.52
C GLU A 47 -5.90 17.92 2.08
N ARG A 48 -5.23 17.24 3.02
CA ARG A 48 -4.42 16.05 2.74
C ARG A 48 -5.25 14.94 2.09
N ILE A 49 -6.43 14.64 2.64
CA ILE A 49 -7.33 13.60 2.08
C ILE A 49 -7.73 13.91 0.64
N ASN A 50 -8.12 15.15 0.35
CA ASN A 50 -8.55 15.53 -1.00
C ASN A 50 -7.38 15.57 -1.98
N THR A 51 -6.24 16.15 -1.58
CA THR A 51 -5.06 16.29 -2.43
C THR A 51 -4.42 14.94 -2.73
N GLU A 52 -4.25 14.05 -1.75
CA GLU A 52 -3.67 12.73 -1.96
C GLU A 52 -4.57 11.84 -2.84
N TYR A 53 -5.89 11.91 -2.66
CA TYR A 53 -6.83 11.20 -3.53
C TYR A 53 -6.79 11.72 -4.97
N ALA A 54 -6.83 13.04 -5.17
CA ALA A 54 -6.73 13.65 -6.50
C ALA A 54 -5.39 13.30 -7.17
N TYR A 55 -4.30 13.36 -6.41
CA TYR A 55 -2.96 12.97 -6.85
C TYR A 55 -2.94 11.53 -7.35
N LEU A 56 -3.43 10.56 -6.56
CA LEU A 56 -3.47 9.16 -6.98
C LEU A 56 -4.33 8.99 -8.25
N ARG A 57 -5.51 9.61 -8.30
CA ARG A 57 -6.42 9.52 -9.45
C ARG A 57 -5.77 10.04 -10.73
N GLN A 58 -4.96 11.10 -10.63
CA GLN A 58 -4.20 11.63 -11.76
C GLN A 58 -3.05 10.70 -12.14
N ALA A 59 -2.24 10.28 -11.16
CA ALA A 59 -1.06 9.44 -11.37
C ALA A 59 -1.39 8.08 -12.01
N TYR A 60 -2.55 7.52 -11.69
CA TYR A 60 -3.03 6.25 -12.22
C TYR A 60 -4.23 6.40 -13.17
N SER A 61 -4.35 7.55 -13.84
CA SER A 61 -5.47 7.84 -14.75
C SER A 61 -5.61 6.84 -15.92
N ALA A 62 -4.51 6.21 -16.35
CA ALA A 62 -4.51 5.15 -17.35
C ALA A 62 -5.13 3.82 -16.87
N LEU A 63 -5.42 3.69 -15.57
CA LEU A 63 -5.99 2.50 -14.93
C LEU A 63 -7.38 2.79 -14.36
N PRO A 64 -8.42 2.87 -15.22
CA PRO A 64 -9.76 3.20 -14.77
C PRO A 64 -10.27 2.17 -13.76
N GLY A 65 -10.78 2.68 -12.63
CA GLY A 65 -11.30 1.86 -11.54
C GLY A 65 -10.24 1.24 -10.61
N LEU A 66 -8.94 1.49 -10.82
CA LEU A 66 -7.93 1.09 -9.84
C LEU A 66 -8.21 1.73 -8.48
N ILE A 67 -8.47 3.03 -8.47
CA ILE A 67 -8.78 3.80 -7.27
C ILE A 67 -10.30 3.93 -7.20
N PRO A 68 -10.96 3.29 -6.21
CA PRO A 68 -12.40 3.35 -6.03
C PRO A 68 -12.88 4.79 -5.83
N ALA A 69 -14.12 5.07 -6.22
CA ALA A 69 -14.67 6.40 -6.05
C ALA A 69 -14.76 6.77 -4.56
N GLN A 70 -14.36 7.98 -4.19
CA GLN A 70 -14.62 8.53 -2.87
C GLN A 70 -15.02 9.99 -2.92
N ARG A 71 -15.71 10.43 -1.85
CA ARG A 71 -16.08 11.83 -1.62
C ARG A 71 -16.03 12.14 -0.14
N LEU A 72 -15.27 13.18 0.21
CA LEU A 72 -15.26 13.72 1.56
C LEU A 72 -16.43 14.71 1.72
N ILE A 73 -17.27 14.48 2.74
CA ILE A 73 -18.34 15.39 3.14
C ILE A 73 -17.80 16.23 4.30
N ALA A 74 -17.56 17.50 4.02
CA ALA A 74 -17.07 18.49 4.98
C ALA A 74 -17.86 19.79 4.80
N HIS A 75 -18.14 20.49 5.90
CA HIS A 75 -18.83 21.79 5.85
C HIS A 75 -17.97 22.87 5.19
N HIS A 76 -16.66 22.86 5.44
CA HIS A 76 -15.67 23.74 4.80
C HIS A 76 -14.26 23.12 4.82
N ARG A 77 -13.33 23.66 4.03
CA ARG A 77 -11.98 23.07 3.84
C ARG A 77 -11.08 23.04 5.08
N HIS A 78 -11.30 23.94 6.04
CA HIS A 78 -10.50 24.04 7.27
C HIS A 78 -11.15 23.35 8.48
N VAL A 79 -12.20 22.55 8.29
CA VAL A 79 -12.87 21.88 9.41
C VAL A 79 -11.99 20.76 9.94
N HIS A 80 -12.08 20.47 11.23
CA HIS A 80 -11.35 19.36 11.84
C HIS A 80 -11.79 18.03 11.19
N LEU A 81 -10.84 17.19 10.76
CA LEU A 81 -11.15 15.99 9.97
C LEU A 81 -12.08 15.01 10.71
N ALA A 82 -11.99 14.93 12.04
CA ALA A 82 -12.89 14.13 12.89
C ALA A 82 -14.38 14.52 12.82
N THR A 83 -14.70 15.69 12.26
CA THR A 83 -16.08 16.18 12.05
C THR A 83 -16.53 16.01 10.59
N THR A 84 -15.84 15.17 9.82
CA THR A 84 -16.15 14.90 8.41
C THR A 84 -16.48 13.44 8.21
N VAL A 85 -17.16 13.14 7.09
CA VAL A 85 -17.47 11.77 6.68
C VAL A 85 -16.87 11.53 5.31
N LEU A 86 -15.97 10.55 5.20
CA LEU A 86 -15.45 10.11 3.91
C LEU A 86 -16.31 8.96 3.39
N VAL A 87 -17.08 9.19 2.33
CA VAL A 87 -17.87 8.16 1.66
C VAL A 87 -17.02 7.51 0.58
N LYS A 88 -16.91 6.19 0.58
CA LYS A 88 -16.13 5.41 -0.39
C LYS A 88 -17.00 4.36 -1.06
N GLU A 89 -16.70 4.04 -2.31
CA GLU A 89 -17.16 2.82 -2.95
C GLU A 89 -16.65 1.61 -2.16
N TRP A 90 -17.56 0.68 -1.85
CA TRP A 90 -17.22 -0.54 -1.16
C TRP A 90 -16.59 -1.54 -2.15
N VAL A 91 -15.36 -1.95 -1.87
CA VAL A 91 -14.68 -2.99 -2.62
C VAL A 91 -14.71 -4.29 -1.82
N GLY A 92 -15.43 -5.29 -2.33
CA GLY A 92 -15.33 -6.66 -1.82
C GLY A 92 -13.98 -7.25 -2.22
N VAL A 93 -13.02 -7.25 -1.30
CA VAL A 93 -11.67 -7.82 -1.51
C VAL A 93 -11.71 -9.34 -1.48
N ASP A 94 -11.05 -9.98 -2.44
CA ASP A 94 -10.82 -11.43 -2.40
C ASP A 94 -9.63 -11.76 -1.50
N ALA A 95 -9.92 -11.94 -0.20
CA ALA A 95 -8.91 -12.27 0.81
C ALA A 95 -8.24 -13.65 0.59
N SER A 96 -8.81 -14.51 -0.26
CA SER A 96 -8.22 -15.81 -0.60
C SER A 96 -7.06 -15.69 -1.60
N ARG A 97 -6.98 -14.56 -2.33
CA ARG A 97 -6.01 -14.31 -3.40
C ARG A 97 -5.17 -13.03 -3.16
N PRO A 98 -4.43 -12.94 -2.04
CA PRO A 98 -3.53 -11.80 -1.83
C PRO A 98 -2.34 -11.87 -2.81
N LEU A 99 -1.85 -10.71 -3.27
CA LEU A 99 -0.82 -10.64 -4.32
C LEU A 99 0.52 -11.29 -3.94
N ASN A 100 0.81 -11.45 -2.65
CA ASN A 100 2.00 -12.18 -2.19
C ASN A 100 1.89 -13.71 -2.32
N ARG A 101 0.68 -14.24 -2.60
CA ARG A 101 0.43 -15.68 -2.78
C ARG A 101 0.01 -16.05 -4.20
N VAL A 102 -0.56 -15.08 -4.93
CA VAL A 102 -0.96 -15.29 -6.32
C VAL A 102 0.27 -15.33 -7.23
N ARG A 103 0.26 -16.25 -8.20
CA ARG A 103 1.27 -16.33 -9.27
C ARG A 103 0.73 -15.69 -10.55
N ALA A 104 1.60 -15.16 -11.40
CA ALA A 104 1.21 -14.53 -12.67
C ALA A 104 0.29 -15.41 -13.54
N GLY A 105 0.61 -16.70 -13.69
CA GLY A 105 -0.23 -17.63 -14.46
C GLY A 105 -1.59 -17.95 -13.84
N GLY A 106 -1.84 -17.51 -12.60
CA GLY A 106 -3.13 -17.63 -11.92
C GLY A 106 -3.97 -16.35 -11.98
N LEU A 107 -3.55 -15.33 -12.74
CA LEU A 107 -4.31 -14.12 -12.99
C LEU A 107 -4.99 -14.20 -14.36
N ALA A 108 -6.18 -13.60 -14.47
CA ALA A 108 -6.78 -13.37 -15.78
C ALA A 108 -5.89 -12.41 -16.59
N PRO A 109 -5.82 -12.54 -17.94
CA PRO A 109 -4.97 -11.68 -18.77
C PRO A 109 -5.20 -10.18 -18.54
N GLY A 110 -6.46 -9.75 -18.39
CA GLY A 110 -6.79 -8.35 -18.09
C GLY A 110 -6.24 -7.88 -16.73
N THR A 111 -6.32 -8.72 -15.70
CA THR A 111 -5.77 -8.42 -14.37
C THR A 111 -4.25 -8.35 -14.39
N ALA A 112 -3.59 -9.26 -15.12
CA ALA A 112 -2.15 -9.25 -15.30
C ALA A 112 -1.70 -7.94 -15.98
N ALA A 113 -2.38 -7.54 -17.07
CA ALA A 113 -2.12 -6.28 -17.75
C ALA A 113 -2.34 -5.05 -16.84
N GLN A 114 -3.40 -5.04 -16.02
CA GLN A 114 -3.61 -3.97 -15.02
C GLN A 114 -2.45 -3.88 -14.03
N LEU A 115 -1.91 -5.01 -13.58
CA LEU A 115 -0.82 -5.05 -12.63
C LEU A 115 0.51 -4.60 -13.25
N GLU A 116 0.79 -5.00 -14.49
CA GLU A 116 1.94 -4.52 -15.25
C GLU A 116 1.88 -2.99 -15.45
N GLN A 117 0.72 -2.46 -15.83
CA GLN A 117 0.49 -1.01 -15.95
C GLN A 117 0.66 -0.29 -14.61
N PHE A 118 0.16 -0.87 -13.50
CA PHE A 118 0.35 -0.31 -12.16
C PHE A 118 1.83 -0.22 -11.80
N VAL A 119 2.59 -1.30 -12.03
CA VAL A 119 4.04 -1.33 -11.77
C VAL A 119 4.75 -0.30 -12.63
N ALA A 120 4.42 -0.21 -13.92
CA ALA A 120 5.01 0.78 -14.83
C ALA A 120 4.75 2.22 -14.36
N ALA A 121 3.51 2.55 -14.00
CA ALA A 121 3.15 3.87 -13.47
C ALA A 121 3.88 4.19 -12.15
N THR A 122 3.93 3.23 -11.22
CA THR A 122 4.62 3.40 -9.92
C THR A 122 6.12 3.62 -10.13
N ARG A 123 6.74 2.89 -11.06
CA ARG A 123 8.16 3.07 -11.41
C ARG A 123 8.41 4.44 -12.04
N ALA A 124 7.50 4.93 -12.88
CA ALA A 124 7.60 6.27 -13.46
C ALA A 124 7.53 7.36 -12.38
N LEU A 125 6.66 7.20 -11.37
CA LEU A 125 6.64 8.09 -10.20
C LEU A 125 7.97 8.03 -9.43
N LEU A 126 8.48 6.82 -9.15
CA LEU A 126 9.76 6.65 -8.44
C LEU A 126 10.92 7.30 -9.20
N ALA A 127 10.94 7.25 -10.53
CA ALA A 127 11.99 7.87 -11.33
C ALA A 127 12.00 9.41 -11.18
N ARG A 128 10.84 10.02 -10.98
CA ARG A 128 10.64 11.47 -10.83
C ARG A 128 11.02 12.00 -9.45
N VAL A 129 11.09 11.14 -8.42
CA VAL A 129 11.51 11.50 -7.05
C VAL A 129 12.85 12.25 -7.01
N ALA A 130 13.72 11.98 -7.99
CA ALA A 130 15.00 12.63 -8.13
C ALA A 130 14.93 14.15 -8.31
N VAL A 131 13.85 14.65 -8.92
CA VAL A 131 13.74 16.04 -9.40
C VAL A 131 12.59 16.80 -8.76
N GLU A 132 11.56 16.12 -8.28
CA GLU A 132 10.38 16.76 -7.69
C GLU A 132 9.82 15.99 -6.50
N GLU A 133 8.89 16.62 -5.77
CA GLU A 133 8.20 15.98 -4.66
C GLU A 133 7.13 15.02 -5.17
N ILE A 134 7.34 13.73 -4.87
CA ILE A 134 6.46 12.64 -5.30
C ILE A 134 5.92 11.92 -4.07
N LEU A 135 4.67 11.47 -4.16
CA LEU A 135 4.06 10.58 -3.19
C LEU A 135 3.88 9.21 -3.84
N LEU A 136 4.17 8.13 -3.11
CA LEU A 136 4.03 6.77 -3.65
C LEU A 136 2.89 6.04 -2.94
N PRO A 137 2.18 5.12 -3.62
CA PRO A 137 1.11 4.36 -2.98
C PRO A 137 1.66 3.52 -1.84
N ASP A 138 0.90 3.37 -0.76
CA ASP A 138 1.28 2.46 0.31
C ASP A 138 1.00 1.00 -0.09
N ILE A 139 2.03 0.32 -0.54
CA ILE A 139 2.02 -1.11 -0.86
C ILE A 139 2.92 -1.93 0.07
N ILE A 140 3.27 -1.39 1.25
CA ILE A 140 4.32 -1.96 2.10
C ILE A 140 3.82 -3.11 2.97
N ASP A 141 2.51 -3.24 3.13
CA ASP A 141 1.91 -4.25 3.99
C ASP A 141 2.15 -5.66 3.43
N ILE A 142 2.36 -6.62 4.34
CA ILE A 142 2.84 -7.95 3.97
C ILE A 142 1.89 -8.74 3.05
N ARG A 143 0.59 -8.40 3.05
CA ARG A 143 -0.43 -9.09 2.26
C ARG A 143 -0.91 -8.28 1.06
N PHE A 144 -0.31 -7.11 0.80
CA PHE A 144 -0.82 -6.15 -0.18
C PHE A 144 -2.32 -5.84 0.04
N ARG A 145 -2.75 -5.66 1.29
CA ARG A 145 -4.13 -5.25 1.62
C ARG A 145 -4.52 -3.94 0.93
N ASN A 146 -3.55 -3.05 0.73
CA ASN A 146 -3.80 -1.78 0.07
C ASN A 146 -3.78 -1.87 -1.45
N LEU A 147 -3.14 -2.90 -2.05
CA LEU A 147 -3.18 -3.21 -3.48
C LEU A 147 -3.73 -4.63 -3.68
N ALA A 148 -5.05 -4.75 -3.80
CA ALA A 148 -5.74 -6.03 -3.72
C ALA A 148 -6.51 -6.37 -5.00
N LEU A 149 -6.91 -7.64 -5.11
CA LEU A 149 -7.89 -8.07 -6.09
C LEU A 149 -9.29 -7.96 -5.48
N ASP A 150 -10.24 -7.38 -6.20
CA ASP A 150 -11.65 -7.50 -5.85
C ASP A 150 -12.17 -8.92 -6.14
N THR A 151 -13.37 -9.21 -5.66
CA THR A 151 -14.09 -10.49 -5.89
C THR A 151 -14.39 -10.77 -7.36
N HIS A 152 -14.21 -9.79 -8.26
CA HIS A 152 -14.29 -9.94 -9.70
C HIS A 152 -12.90 -10.08 -10.36
N GLY A 153 -11.84 -10.20 -9.56
CA GLY A 153 -10.46 -10.34 -10.03
C GLY A 153 -9.84 -9.06 -10.57
N ARG A 154 -10.40 -7.88 -10.33
CA ARG A 154 -9.86 -6.60 -10.79
C ARG A 154 -8.92 -5.99 -9.74
N LEU A 155 -7.86 -5.32 -10.20
CA LEU A 155 -6.90 -4.67 -9.31
C LEU A 155 -7.49 -3.40 -8.66
N ARG A 156 -7.26 -3.22 -7.36
CA ARG A 156 -7.77 -2.09 -6.57
C ARG A 156 -6.71 -1.54 -5.61
N LEU A 157 -6.61 -0.22 -5.53
CA LEU A 157 -5.82 0.51 -4.54
C LEU A 157 -6.78 1.12 -3.50
N LEU A 158 -6.76 0.61 -2.26
CA LEU A 158 -7.81 0.85 -1.26
C LEU A 158 -7.47 1.96 -0.26
N ASP A 159 -6.21 2.04 0.16
CA ASP A 159 -5.75 3.12 1.03
C ASP A 159 -5.22 4.27 0.19
N THR A 160 -6.01 5.35 0.15
CA THR A 160 -5.76 6.55 -0.64
C THR A 160 -5.36 7.74 0.22
N ASN A 161 -5.22 7.53 1.53
CA ASN A 161 -5.14 8.61 2.53
C ASN A 161 -3.81 8.61 3.30
N GLN A 162 -2.95 7.63 3.02
CA GLN A 162 -1.62 7.51 3.61
C GLN A 162 -0.59 7.21 2.52
N LEU A 163 -0.26 8.22 1.71
CA LEU A 163 0.81 8.05 0.73
C LEU A 163 2.20 8.10 1.38
N ILE A 164 3.14 7.36 0.79
CA ILE A 164 4.53 7.34 1.23
C ILE A 164 5.22 8.59 0.70
N ASN A 165 5.60 9.48 1.62
CA ASN A 165 6.44 10.63 1.32
C ASN A 165 7.85 10.18 0.87
N THR A 166 8.36 10.75 -0.22
CA THR A 166 9.67 10.41 -0.81
C THR A 166 10.80 11.38 -0.49
N ARG A 167 10.60 12.35 0.40
CA ARG A 167 11.60 13.37 0.78
C ARG A 167 12.96 12.77 1.17
N ALA A 168 12.95 11.65 1.90
CA ALA A 168 14.18 10.95 2.28
C ALA A 168 14.92 10.32 1.08
N LEU A 169 14.19 9.88 0.05
CA LEU A 169 14.78 9.36 -1.20
C LEU A 169 15.31 10.50 -2.07
N ARG A 170 14.60 11.62 -2.14
CA ARG A 170 15.01 12.82 -2.87
C ARG A 170 16.27 13.47 -2.29
N ALA A 171 16.39 13.48 -0.96
CA ALA A 171 17.51 14.09 -0.24
C ALA A 171 18.84 13.33 -0.38
N LEU A 172 18.85 12.13 -0.98
CA LEU A 172 20.08 11.37 -1.21
C LEU A 172 20.95 12.09 -2.25
N ALA A 173 22.18 12.42 -1.86
CA ALA A 173 23.17 12.97 -2.78
C ALA A 173 23.61 11.92 -3.81
N PRO A 174 24.18 12.32 -4.97
CA PRO A 174 24.78 11.38 -5.91
C PRO A 174 25.75 10.41 -5.22
N GLY A 175 25.62 9.12 -5.49
CA GLY A 175 26.45 8.07 -4.90
C GLY A 175 26.06 7.64 -3.48
N GLN A 176 25.12 8.33 -2.83
CA GLN A 176 24.56 7.87 -1.56
C GLN A 176 23.44 6.86 -1.79
N THR A 177 23.31 5.92 -0.85
CA THR A 177 22.25 4.90 -0.87
C THR A 177 21.41 5.00 0.39
N LEU A 178 20.20 4.48 0.31
CA LEU A 178 19.25 4.46 1.41
C LEU A 178 19.80 3.62 2.57
N ASP A 179 19.81 4.18 3.78
CA ASP A 179 19.92 3.38 4.99
C ASP A 179 18.60 2.62 5.20
N ILE A 180 18.55 1.38 4.72
CA ILE A 180 17.35 0.54 4.77
C ILE A 180 16.93 0.14 6.19
N THR A 181 17.81 0.29 7.19
CA THR A 181 17.49 -0.04 8.58
C THR A 181 16.76 1.11 9.28
N ARG A 182 17.17 2.36 8.99
CA ARG A 182 16.53 3.58 9.48
C ARG A 182 15.32 3.99 8.65
N ARG A 183 15.31 3.68 7.36
CA ARG A 183 14.23 4.05 6.41
C ARG A 183 13.40 2.83 6.00
N ARG A 184 12.82 2.16 6.99
CA ARG A 184 12.12 0.87 6.82
C ARG A 184 10.94 0.92 5.85
N ILE A 185 10.19 2.03 5.83
CA ILE A 185 9.04 2.22 4.92
C ILE A 185 9.53 2.23 3.47
N HIS A 186 10.55 3.03 3.15
CA HIS A 186 11.14 3.07 1.80
C HIS A 186 11.79 1.76 1.41
N ALA A 187 12.47 1.10 2.35
CA ALA A 187 13.03 -0.24 2.13
C ALA A 187 11.94 -1.27 1.80
N ALA A 188 10.82 -1.24 2.52
CA ALA A 188 9.67 -2.10 2.25
C ALA A 188 9.04 -1.79 0.89
N LEU A 189 8.83 -0.51 0.56
CA LEU A 189 8.31 -0.07 -0.73
C LEU A 189 9.16 -0.57 -1.90
N LEU A 190 10.47 -0.32 -1.86
CA LEU A 190 11.41 -0.76 -2.92
C LEU A 190 11.42 -2.29 -3.04
N ARG A 191 11.43 -3.01 -1.92
CA ARG A 191 11.35 -4.48 -1.92
C ARG A 191 10.06 -4.97 -2.58
N ARG A 192 8.92 -4.37 -2.24
CA ARG A 192 7.60 -4.74 -2.77
C ARG A 192 7.50 -4.45 -4.25
N LEU A 193 7.98 -3.29 -4.70
CA LEU A 193 7.99 -2.95 -6.11
C LEU A 193 8.89 -3.90 -6.92
N MET A 194 10.08 -4.24 -6.41
CA MET A 194 10.95 -5.26 -7.02
C MET A 194 10.29 -6.63 -7.08
N TYR A 195 9.55 -7.04 -6.03
CA TYR A 195 8.77 -8.28 -6.06
C TYR A 195 7.70 -8.22 -7.14
N LEU A 196 6.93 -7.13 -7.25
CA LEU A 196 5.89 -7.01 -8.28
C LEU A 196 6.48 -7.06 -9.69
N ASP A 197 7.60 -6.34 -9.93
CA ASP A 197 8.37 -6.40 -11.18
C ASP A 197 8.79 -7.85 -11.53
N ALA A 198 9.30 -8.61 -10.55
CA ALA A 198 9.75 -9.98 -10.79
C ALA A 198 8.58 -10.96 -10.99
N ALA A 199 7.58 -10.87 -10.11
CA ALA A 199 6.49 -11.81 -10.03
C ALA A 199 5.45 -11.62 -11.15
N PHE A 200 5.27 -10.40 -11.66
CA PHE A 200 4.22 -10.11 -12.62
C PHE A 200 4.75 -9.56 -13.94
N CYS A 201 5.79 -8.73 -13.92
CA CYS A 201 6.42 -8.23 -15.15
C CYS A 201 7.57 -9.13 -15.66
N GLY A 202 7.90 -10.21 -14.94
CA GLY A 202 8.90 -11.19 -15.37
C GLY A 202 10.35 -10.73 -15.26
N ARG A 203 10.65 -9.64 -14.55
CA ARG A 203 12.02 -9.16 -14.37
C ARG A 203 12.83 -10.15 -13.55
N THR A 204 14.04 -10.44 -14.00
CA THR A 204 14.98 -11.29 -13.29
C THR A 204 15.69 -10.51 -12.19
N ARG A 205 16.24 -11.23 -11.20
CA ARG A 205 17.08 -10.64 -10.14
C ARG A 205 18.22 -9.79 -10.72
N ALA A 206 18.91 -10.30 -11.76
CA ALA A 206 19.99 -9.59 -12.44
C ALA A 206 19.51 -8.25 -13.02
N GLN A 207 18.37 -8.26 -13.72
CA GLN A 207 17.75 -7.06 -14.28
C GLN A 207 17.27 -6.06 -13.23
N LEU A 208 16.95 -6.51 -12.01
CA LEU A 208 16.59 -5.64 -10.89
C LEU A 208 17.84 -5.02 -10.25
N THR A 209 18.91 -5.80 -10.09
CA THR A 209 20.18 -5.32 -9.49
C THR A 209 20.95 -4.35 -10.37
N SER A 210 20.73 -4.39 -11.69
CA SER A 210 21.34 -3.45 -12.64
C SER A 210 20.41 -2.31 -13.06
N ASP A 211 19.18 -2.26 -12.54
CA ASP A 211 18.20 -1.25 -12.92
C ASP A 211 18.60 0.13 -12.36
N PRO A 212 18.82 1.15 -13.20
CA PRO A 212 19.15 2.51 -12.75
C PRO A 212 18.15 3.10 -11.74
N LEU A 213 16.89 2.70 -11.83
CA LEU A 213 15.86 3.15 -10.90
C LEU A 213 16.14 2.68 -9.46
N TYR A 214 16.58 1.43 -9.30
CA TYR A 214 16.83 0.82 -8.00
C TYR A 214 18.25 1.09 -7.51
N THR A 215 19.26 1.04 -8.39
CA THR A 215 20.67 1.28 -8.03
C THR A 215 20.92 2.72 -7.59
N ARG A 216 20.05 3.66 -7.98
CA ARG A 216 20.02 5.01 -7.40
C ARG A 216 19.87 5.00 -5.87
N TYR A 217 19.10 4.06 -5.33
CA TYR A 217 18.73 4.04 -3.91
C TYR A 217 19.37 2.90 -3.12
N LEU A 218 19.87 1.85 -3.81
CA LEU A 218 20.27 0.61 -3.18
C LEU A 218 21.72 0.26 -3.52
N SER A 219 22.51 -0.01 -2.48
CA SER A 219 23.82 -0.65 -2.61
C SER A 219 23.67 -2.15 -2.92
N PRO A 220 24.73 -2.83 -3.41
CA PRO A 220 24.71 -4.29 -3.59
C PRO A 220 24.33 -5.07 -2.33
N ALA A 221 24.81 -4.63 -1.16
CA ALA A 221 24.45 -5.23 0.13
C ALA A 221 22.97 -5.03 0.47
N ASN A 222 22.41 -3.84 0.18
CA ASN A 222 20.99 -3.57 0.37
C ASN A 222 20.12 -4.48 -0.51
N PHE A 223 20.47 -4.66 -1.79
CA PHE A 223 19.77 -5.60 -2.66
C PHE A 223 19.73 -7.02 -2.06
N GLN A 224 20.87 -7.53 -1.60
CA GLN A 224 20.92 -8.86 -0.98
C GLN A 224 20.02 -8.96 0.25
N THR A 225 20.02 -7.94 1.10
CA THR A 225 19.17 -7.88 2.30
C THR A 225 17.68 -7.82 1.92
N LEU A 226 17.29 -6.98 0.97
CA LEU A 226 15.90 -6.85 0.54
C LEU A 226 15.40 -8.13 -0.15
N PHE A 227 16.21 -8.78 -0.99
CA PHE A 227 15.83 -10.04 -1.62
C PHE A 227 15.69 -11.19 -0.62
N ARG A 228 16.59 -11.29 0.38
CA ARG A 228 16.44 -12.25 1.48
C ARG A 228 15.15 -12.00 2.27
N GLY A 229 14.89 -10.73 2.61
CA GLY A 229 13.64 -10.33 3.26
C GLY A 229 12.40 -10.66 2.43
N SER A 230 12.48 -10.51 1.11
CA SER A 230 11.38 -10.85 0.20
C SER A 230 11.13 -12.35 0.16
N THR A 231 12.19 -13.15 0.04
CA THR A 231 12.12 -14.62 0.08
C THR A 231 11.52 -15.11 1.40
N ALA A 232 11.98 -14.57 2.54
CA ALA A 232 11.44 -14.90 3.86
C ALA A 232 9.96 -14.55 4.02
N ALA A 233 9.46 -13.54 3.28
CA ALA A 233 8.06 -13.16 3.25
C ALA A 233 7.20 -13.98 2.26
N GLY A 234 7.79 -14.96 1.56
CA GLY A 234 7.10 -15.74 0.51
C GLY A 234 7.02 -15.02 -0.84
N GLU A 235 7.82 -13.98 -1.03
CA GLU A 235 7.81 -13.07 -2.18
C GLU A 235 9.16 -13.11 -2.92
N PRO A 236 9.56 -14.28 -3.46
CA PRO A 236 10.86 -14.40 -4.11
C PRO A 236 10.95 -13.46 -5.32
N CYS A 237 12.07 -12.75 -5.44
CA CYS A 237 12.40 -11.89 -6.59
C CYS A 237 13.30 -12.63 -7.61
N ASP A 238 13.43 -13.93 -7.42
CA ASP A 238 14.35 -14.84 -8.08
C ASP A 238 13.53 -15.78 -8.96
N ARG A 239 13.33 -15.34 -10.21
CA ARG A 239 12.97 -16.24 -11.30
C ARG A 239 14.25 -16.65 -12.02
N HIS A 240 14.80 -17.80 -11.67
CA HIS A 240 15.54 -18.57 -12.67
C HIS A 240 14.51 -18.99 -13.73
N ARG A 241 14.69 -18.60 -15.00
CA ARG A 241 13.97 -19.24 -16.10
C ARG A 241 14.41 -20.70 -16.15
N SER A 242 13.70 -21.57 -15.44
CA SER A 242 13.72 -23.01 -15.72
C SER A 242 12.34 -23.38 -16.25
N PRO A 243 12.23 -23.86 -17.50
CA PRO A 243 11.05 -24.59 -17.90
C PRO A 243 11.07 -25.89 -17.08
N HIS A 244 9.97 -26.18 -16.37
CA HIS A 244 9.81 -27.40 -15.57
C HIS A 244 10.71 -27.54 -14.33
N ARG A 245 10.28 -26.97 -13.21
CA ARG A 245 10.41 -27.66 -11.92
C ARG A 245 9.29 -27.20 -10.98
N ARG A 246 8.37 -28.11 -10.68
CA ARG A 246 7.48 -28.00 -9.53
C ARG A 246 8.36 -28.01 -8.28
N ALA A 247 8.77 -26.83 -7.81
CA ALA A 247 9.38 -26.72 -6.50
C ALA A 247 8.27 -26.88 -5.45
N GLN A 248 8.27 -28.05 -4.81
CA GLN A 248 7.54 -28.30 -3.58
C GLN A 248 8.14 -27.39 -2.50
N TYR A 249 7.50 -26.25 -2.25
CA TYR A 249 7.82 -25.44 -1.07
C TYR A 249 6.99 -25.95 0.11
N PRO A 250 7.59 -26.15 1.29
CA PRO A 250 6.82 -26.53 2.47
C PRO A 250 5.80 -25.43 2.79
N VAL A 251 4.57 -25.85 3.04
CA VAL A 251 3.47 -24.99 3.50
C VAL A 251 3.90 -24.37 4.84
N PRO A 252 4.07 -23.03 4.96
CA PRO A 252 4.35 -22.44 6.26
C PRO A 252 3.13 -22.63 7.17
N PRO A 253 3.33 -22.85 8.48
CA PRO A 253 2.24 -23.08 9.42
C PRO A 253 1.23 -21.92 9.38
N ARG A 254 -0.06 -22.27 9.52
CA ARG A 254 -1.18 -21.32 9.52
C ARG A 254 -0.88 -20.14 10.45
N PRO A 255 -0.93 -18.87 10.00
CA PRO A 255 -0.78 -17.76 10.91
C PRO A 255 -2.00 -17.67 11.81
N ARG A 256 -1.73 -17.66 13.12
CA ARG A 256 -2.67 -17.33 14.20
C ARG A 256 -3.42 -16.02 13.87
N LEU A 257 -4.74 -16.03 13.97
CA LEU A 257 -5.61 -14.85 13.94
C LEU A 257 -5.48 -14.11 15.29
N TRP A 258 -4.54 -13.19 15.43
CA TRP A 258 -4.29 -12.42 16.65
C TRP A 258 -3.93 -10.99 16.18
N HIS A 259 -4.75 -9.96 16.43
CA HIS A 259 -4.84 -9.28 17.73
C HIS A 259 -3.49 -9.38 18.45
N ASP A 260 -2.57 -8.47 18.11
CA ASP A 260 -1.43 -8.04 18.93
C ASP A 260 -0.40 -7.37 18.01
N LYS A 261 -0.45 -6.04 17.97
CA LYS A 261 0.71 -5.23 17.64
C LYS A 261 0.73 -4.12 18.66
N TYR A 262 1.52 -4.30 19.72
CA TYR A 262 2.50 -3.39 20.34
C TYR A 262 2.86 -4.01 21.71
N PRO A 263 4.13 -4.34 22.01
CA PRO A 263 4.52 -4.57 23.40
C PRO A 263 4.31 -3.25 24.16
N GLN A 264 3.49 -3.28 25.21
CA GLN A 264 3.42 -2.22 26.19
C GLN A 264 4.66 -2.33 27.09
N ASP A 265 5.66 -1.50 26.83
CA ASP A 265 6.68 -1.19 27.82
C ASP A 265 6.04 -0.27 28.87
N HIS A 266 5.58 -0.84 29.98
CA HIS A 266 5.30 -0.08 31.19
C HIS A 266 6.59 -0.01 32.03
N PRO A 267 7.09 1.19 32.38
CA PRO A 267 8.02 1.28 33.49
C PRO A 267 7.26 1.06 34.81
N PRO A 268 7.82 0.34 35.79
CA PRO A 268 7.23 0.27 37.12
C PRO A 268 7.27 1.67 37.74
N LYS A 269 6.12 2.14 38.23
CA LYS A 269 6.07 3.33 39.10
C LYS A 269 6.55 2.95 40.50
N PRO A 270 7.27 3.84 41.20
CA PRO A 270 7.49 3.73 42.63
C PRO A 270 6.17 3.85 43.41
#